data_AF-A0A0Q4EQA3-F1
#
_entry.id   AF-A0A0Q4EQA3-F1
#
_cell.length_a   1.000
_cell.length_b   1.000
_cell.length_c   1.000
_cell.angle_alpha   90.00
_cell.angle_beta   90.00
_cell.angle_gamma   90.00
#
_symmetry.space_group_name_H-M   'P 1'
#
loop_
_entity.id
_entity.type
_entity.pdbx_description
1 polymer ?
#
loop_
_entity_poly.entity_id
_entity_poly.type
_entity_poly.pdbx_seq_one_letter_code
_entity_poly.pdbx_strand_id
1 'polypeptide(L)'
;MNDRIAVRTVSDQDRANWTRLIDDHEKIAGQCADLVLLARQPSTQSALASRKLIELAVTVADHLGVEDEVIDRTVVAMEAHCSADTIAMMEEDLDILRSDWKAFIGRWLPTISPKDWAAFGVQAESMLDRLSHQVKLETELLYDHALRDGVVRPGGLVLH
;
A
#
# COMPACT_ATOMS: atom_id res chain seq x y z
N MET A 1 -33.38 29.13 -4.60
CA MET A 1 -33.23 27.70 -4.27
C MET A 1 -31.76 27.52 -3.92
N ASN A 2 -31.42 27.66 -2.63
CA ASN A 2 -30.03 27.60 -2.17
C ASN A 2 -29.71 26.15 -1.81
N ASP A 3 -29.03 25.44 -2.70
CA ASP A 3 -28.30 24.23 -2.33
C ASP A 3 -27.14 24.66 -1.43
N ARG A 4 -27.36 24.58 -0.12
CA ARG A 4 -26.26 24.52 0.83
C ARG A 4 -25.55 23.21 0.56
N ILE A 5 -24.42 23.27 -0.13
CA ILE A 5 -23.40 22.23 -0.08
C ILE A 5 -23.10 22.03 1.41
N ALA A 6 -23.63 20.95 1.97
CA ALA A 6 -23.33 20.55 3.32
C ALA A 6 -21.83 20.22 3.31
N VAL A 7 -21.02 21.14 3.82
CA VAL A 7 -19.60 20.88 4.11
C VAL A 7 -19.62 19.72 5.10
N ARG A 8 -19.36 18.52 4.61
CA ARG A 8 -19.24 17.31 5.42
C ARG A 8 -18.05 17.54 6.35
N THR A 9 -18.33 17.89 7.60
CA THR A 9 -17.29 17.99 8.62
C THR A 9 -16.71 16.60 8.82
N VAL A 10 -15.51 16.37 8.29
CA VAL A 10 -14.70 15.17 8.52
C VAL A 10 -14.58 14.96 10.03
N SER A 11 -14.92 13.76 10.51
CA SER A 11 -14.84 13.43 11.93
C SER A 11 -13.39 13.24 12.37
N ASP A 12 -13.11 13.35 13.67
CA ASP A 12 -11.77 13.06 14.19
C ASP A 12 -11.38 11.59 13.99
N GLN A 13 -12.37 10.70 13.94
CA GLN A 13 -12.18 9.29 13.61
C GLN A 13 -11.72 9.12 12.15
N ASP A 14 -12.33 9.85 11.21
CA ASP A 14 -11.91 9.82 9.81
C ASP A 14 -10.47 10.32 9.68
N ARG A 15 -10.13 11.44 10.33
CA ARG A 15 -8.75 11.96 10.35
C ARG A 15 -7.73 10.94 10.88
N ALA A 16 -8.07 10.24 11.96
CA ALA A 16 -7.21 9.20 12.53
C ALA A 16 -7.04 8.00 11.58
N ASN A 17 -8.12 7.58 10.91
CA ASN A 17 -8.08 6.50 9.92
C ASN A 17 -7.23 6.88 8.69
N TRP A 18 -7.37 8.11 8.19
CA TRP A 18 -6.56 8.65 7.10
C TRP A 18 -5.07 8.73 7.46
N THR A 19 -4.75 9.19 8.66
CA THR A 19 -3.36 9.22 9.16
C THR A 19 -2.78 7.82 9.19
N ARG A 20 -3.51 6.86 9.74
CA ARG A 20 -3.09 5.46 9.79
C ARG A 20 -2.83 4.87 8.40
N LEU A 21 -3.69 5.15 7.42
CA LEU A 21 -3.51 4.68 6.05
C LEU A 21 -2.21 5.20 5.42
N ILE A 22 -1.93 6.48 5.58
CA ILE A 22 -0.68 7.10 5.11
C ILE A 22 0.54 6.49 5.82
N ASP A 23 0.49 6.35 7.14
CA ASP A 23 1.58 5.75 7.92
C ASP A 23 1.83 4.28 7.51
N ASP A 24 0.77 3.52 7.26
CA ASP A 24 0.85 2.14 6.77
C ASP A 24 1.48 2.08 5.38
N HIS A 25 1.14 3.02 4.49
CA HIS A 25 1.75 3.12 3.16
C HIS A 25 3.26 3.37 3.23
N GLU A 26 3.70 4.35 4.04
CA GLU A 26 5.12 4.64 4.25
C GLU A 26 5.87 3.42 4.83
N LYS A 27 5.24 2.74 5.79
CA LYS A 27 5.79 1.53 6.42
C LYS A 27 5.94 0.39 5.43
N ILE A 28 4.94 0.12 4.59
CA ILE A 28 5.00 -0.93 3.56
C ILE A 28 6.13 -0.62 2.57
N ALA A 29 6.20 0.63 2.06
CA ALA A 29 7.25 1.04 1.14
C ALA A 29 8.66 0.89 1.74
N GLY A 30 8.84 1.27 3.01
CA GLY A 30 10.10 1.08 3.74
C GLY A 30 10.48 -0.39 3.90
N GLN A 31 9.53 -1.24 4.29
CA GLN A 31 9.74 -2.68 4.44
C GLN A 31 10.09 -3.36 3.10
N CYS A 32 9.47 -2.94 2.00
CA CYS A 32 9.81 -3.39 0.65
C CYS A 32 11.25 -3.03 0.28
N ALA A 33 11.64 -1.76 0.48
CA ALA A 33 13.00 -1.30 0.20
C ALA A 33 14.06 -2.07 1.02
N ASP A 34 13.81 -2.27 2.31
CA ASP A 34 14.68 -3.05 3.19
C ASP A 34 14.85 -4.50 2.71
N LEU A 35 13.74 -5.15 2.29
CA LEU A 35 13.77 -6.50 1.77
C LEU A 35 14.51 -6.62 0.44
N VAL A 36 14.36 -5.65 -0.46
CA VAL A 36 15.12 -5.58 -1.72
C VAL A 36 16.62 -5.42 -1.43
N LEU A 37 16.99 -4.55 -0.49
CA LEU A 37 18.39 -4.39 -0.09
C LEU A 37 18.95 -5.67 0.54
N LEU A 38 18.16 -6.36 1.37
CA LEU A 38 18.53 -7.64 1.95
C LEU A 38 18.70 -8.72 0.88
N ALA A 39 17.81 -8.79 -0.11
CA ALA A 39 17.86 -9.76 -1.20
C ALA A 39 19.15 -9.69 -2.04
N ARG A 40 19.82 -8.54 -2.07
CA ARG A 40 21.11 -8.33 -2.73
C ARG A 40 22.32 -8.77 -1.91
N GLN A 41 22.11 -9.10 -0.63
CA GLN A 41 23.17 -9.57 0.27
C GLN A 41 23.44 -11.07 0.10
N PRO A 42 24.51 -11.62 0.70
CA PRO A 42 24.76 -13.06 0.70
C PRO A 42 23.63 -13.88 1.33
N SER A 43 23.54 -15.16 0.94
CA SER A 43 22.47 -16.08 1.39
C SER A 43 22.46 -16.36 2.90
N THR A 44 23.50 -15.95 3.64
CA THR A 44 23.51 -15.92 5.11
C THR A 44 22.42 -15.03 5.69
N GLN A 45 21.90 -14.07 4.91
CA GLN A 45 20.81 -13.18 5.31
C GLN A 45 19.42 -13.79 5.13
N SER A 46 19.29 -14.98 4.55
CA SER A 46 18.00 -15.63 4.26
C SER A 46 17.08 -15.76 5.47
N ALA A 47 17.61 -16.07 6.65
CA ALA A 47 16.83 -16.13 7.88
C ALA A 47 16.29 -14.75 8.31
N LEU A 48 17.07 -13.69 8.13
CA LEU A 48 16.61 -12.32 8.40
C LEU A 48 15.56 -11.87 7.39
N ALA A 49 15.78 -12.14 6.10
CA ALA A 49 14.82 -11.84 5.04
C ALA A 49 13.49 -12.58 5.25
N SER A 50 13.52 -13.82 5.75
CA SER A 50 12.30 -14.57 6.07
C SER A 50 11.47 -13.86 7.14
N ARG A 51 12.11 -13.40 8.23
CA ARG A 51 11.42 -12.63 9.28
C ARG A 51 10.87 -11.32 8.74
N LYS A 52 11.66 -10.59 7.96
CA LYS A 52 11.24 -9.32 7.34
C LYS A 52 10.08 -9.51 6.37
N LEU A 53 10.04 -10.61 5.64
CA LEU A 53 8.91 -10.94 4.76
C LEU A 53 7.65 -11.29 5.55
N ILE A 54 7.76 -11.97 6.70
CA ILE A 54 6.63 -12.18 7.62
C ILE A 54 6.10 -10.85 8.15
N GLU A 55 7.00 -9.97 8.61
CA GLU A 55 6.64 -8.63 9.08
C GLU A 55 5.90 -7.82 8.00
N LEU A 56 6.38 -7.86 6.75
CA LEU A 56 5.71 -7.22 5.63
C LEU A 56 4.35 -7.86 5.33
N ALA A 57 4.25 -9.19 5.34
CA ALA A 57 3.00 -9.89 5.11
C ALA A 57 1.91 -9.54 6.13
N VAL A 58 2.30 -9.36 7.40
CA VAL A 58 1.38 -8.89 8.45
C VAL A 58 0.99 -7.44 8.19
N THR A 59 1.93 -6.52 7.93
CA THR A 59 1.60 -5.12 7.64
C THR A 59 0.64 -5.00 6.46
N VAL A 60 0.87 -5.73 5.35
CA VAL A 60 -0.01 -5.70 4.18
C VAL A 60 -1.40 -6.25 4.50
N ALA A 61 -1.49 -7.34 5.27
CA ALA A 61 -2.79 -7.90 5.66
C ALA A 61 -3.58 -6.95 6.56
N ASP A 62 -2.93 -6.32 7.54
CA ASP A 62 -3.55 -5.33 8.41
C ASP A 62 -4.01 -4.10 7.62
N HIS A 63 -3.19 -3.63 6.68
CA HIS A 63 -3.49 -2.50 5.81
C HIS A 63 -4.72 -2.74 4.94
N LEU A 64 -4.79 -3.89 4.24
CA LEU A 64 -5.95 -4.26 3.42
C LEU A 64 -7.24 -4.31 4.23
N GLY A 65 -7.18 -4.75 5.49
CA GLY A 65 -8.33 -4.74 6.40
C GLY A 65 -8.82 -3.32 6.74
N VAL A 66 -7.89 -2.37 6.93
CA VAL A 66 -8.23 -0.95 7.14
C VAL A 66 -8.79 -0.32 5.88
N GLU A 67 -8.23 -0.62 4.72
CA GLU A 67 -8.69 -0.08 3.45
C GLU A 67 -10.12 -0.52 3.11
N ASP A 68 -10.46 -1.80 3.28
CA ASP A 68 -11.81 -2.31 3.06
C ASP A 68 -12.86 -1.61 3.97
N GLU A 69 -12.45 -1.12 5.14
CA GLU A 69 -13.32 -0.40 6.09
C GLU A 69 -13.44 1.10 5.79
N VAL A 70 -12.41 1.71 5.19
CA VAL A 70 -12.27 3.18 5.11
C VAL A 70 -12.42 3.71 3.68
N ILE A 71 -12.02 2.95 2.67
CA ILE A 71 -11.90 3.42 1.29
C ILE A 71 -12.67 2.50 0.33
N ASP A 72 -13.69 3.05 -0.33
CA ASP A 72 -14.19 2.50 -1.58
C ASP A 72 -13.33 3.05 -2.74
N ARG A 73 -12.45 2.20 -3.26
CA ARG A 73 -11.50 2.57 -4.33
C ARG A 73 -12.20 3.00 -5.62
N THR A 74 -13.39 2.46 -5.92
CA THR A 74 -14.19 2.85 -7.08
C THR A 74 -14.73 4.27 -6.89
N VAL A 75 -15.18 4.62 -5.68
CA VAL A 75 -15.64 5.98 -5.35
C VAL A 75 -14.50 6.98 -5.44
N VAL A 76 -13.33 6.68 -4.87
CA VAL A 76 -12.15 7.55 -4.91
C VAL A 76 -11.73 7.85 -6.36
N ALA A 77 -11.70 6.83 -7.22
CA ALA A 77 -11.32 7.01 -8.62
C ALA A 77 -12.36 7.83 -9.41
N MET A 78 -13.65 7.70 -9.10
CA MET A 78 -14.71 8.54 -9.68
C MET A 78 -14.58 10.00 -9.26
N GLU A 79 -14.25 10.27 -7.98
CA GLU A 79 -14.02 11.63 -7.45
C GLU A 79 -12.73 12.27 -7.98
N ALA A 80 -11.74 11.44 -8.34
CA ALA A 80 -10.56 11.87 -9.09
C ALA A 80 -10.85 12.19 -10.57
N HIS A 81 -12.10 12.06 -11.03
CA HIS A 81 -12.52 12.26 -12.42
C HIS A 81 -11.79 11.35 -13.42
N CYS A 82 -11.41 10.14 -13.00
CA CYS A 82 -10.87 9.13 -13.90
C CYS A 82 -11.95 8.67 -14.90
N SER A 83 -11.53 8.26 -16.10
CA SER A 83 -12.43 7.64 -17.06
C SER A 83 -12.83 6.24 -16.60
N ALA A 84 -14.00 5.73 -17.00
CA ALA A 84 -14.44 4.38 -16.64
C ALA A 84 -13.44 3.30 -17.08
N ASP A 85 -12.83 3.46 -18.25
CA ASP A 85 -11.79 2.54 -18.74
C ASP A 85 -10.53 2.59 -17.87
N THR A 86 -10.16 3.78 -17.36
CA THR A 86 -9.03 3.94 -16.42
C THR A 86 -9.31 3.25 -15.10
N ILE A 87 -10.53 3.38 -14.56
CA ILE A 87 -10.94 2.73 -13.31
C ILE A 87 -10.87 1.20 -13.47
N ALA A 88 -11.43 0.67 -14.56
CA ALA A 88 -11.41 -0.76 -14.84
C ALA A 88 -9.98 -1.32 -14.96
N MET A 89 -9.08 -0.57 -15.63
CA MET A 89 -7.67 -0.95 -15.75
C MET A 89 -6.95 -0.95 -14.39
N MET A 90 -7.22 0.06 -13.54
CA MET A 90 -6.65 0.12 -12.19
C MET A 90 -7.14 -1.03 -11.31
N GLU A 91 -8.42 -1.39 -11.38
CA GLU A 91 -9.00 -2.54 -10.66
C GLU A 91 -8.36 -3.86 -11.12
N GLU A 92 -8.18 -4.04 -12.43
CA GLU A 92 -7.52 -5.22 -13.00
C GLU A 92 -6.05 -5.33 -12.54
N ASP A 93 -5.28 -4.25 -12.64
CA ASP A 93 -3.87 -4.20 -12.21
C ASP A 93 -3.73 -4.53 -10.71
N LEU A 94 -4.66 -4.04 -9.89
CA LEU A 94 -4.73 -4.32 -8.46
C LEU A 94 -5.04 -5.78 -8.15
N ASP A 95 -5.96 -6.39 -8.88
CA ASP A 95 -6.30 -7.80 -8.71
C ASP A 95 -5.15 -8.72 -9.13
N ILE A 96 -4.45 -8.38 -10.21
CA ILE A 96 -3.21 -9.05 -10.61
C ILE A 96 -2.16 -8.92 -9.51
N LEU A 97 -1.93 -7.71 -8.98
CA LEU A 97 -0.95 -7.49 -7.91
C LEU A 97 -1.29 -8.28 -6.65
N ARG A 98 -2.56 -8.32 -6.24
CA ARG A 98 -3.04 -9.10 -5.09
C ARG A 98 -2.84 -10.60 -5.29
N SER A 99 -3.09 -11.10 -6.49
CA SER A 99 -2.83 -12.50 -6.84
C SER A 99 -1.34 -12.84 -6.79
N ASP A 100 -0.51 -12.01 -7.41
CA ASP A 100 0.95 -12.19 -7.44
C ASP A 100 1.56 -12.11 -6.04
N TRP A 101 1.08 -11.18 -5.21
CA TRP A 101 1.48 -11.07 -3.81
C TRP A 101 1.20 -12.37 -3.03
N LYS A 102 -0.02 -12.92 -3.16
CA LYS A 102 -0.41 -14.19 -2.52
C LYS A 102 0.50 -15.34 -2.98
N ALA A 103 0.80 -15.41 -4.27
CA ALA A 103 1.71 -16.43 -4.81
C ALA A 103 3.14 -16.25 -4.28
N PHE A 104 3.63 -15.01 -4.19
CA PHE A 104 4.96 -14.67 -3.69
C PHE A 104 5.12 -15.09 -2.22
N ILE A 105 4.21 -14.66 -1.34
CA ILE A 105 4.28 -15.04 0.08
C ILE A 105 4.05 -16.54 0.28
N GLY A 106 3.15 -17.16 -0.48
CA GLY A 106 2.90 -18.61 -0.42
C GLY A 106 4.11 -19.45 -0.80
N ARG A 107 5.00 -18.92 -1.65
CA ARG A 107 6.24 -19.57 -2.05
C ARG A 107 7.38 -19.39 -1.04
N TRP A 108 7.53 -18.18 -0.50
CA TRP A 108 8.73 -17.79 0.25
C TRP A 108 8.56 -17.81 1.77
N LEU A 109 7.32 -17.84 2.27
CA LEU A 109 7.03 -18.05 3.67
C LEU A 109 6.85 -19.54 4.02
N PRO A 110 7.13 -19.94 5.27
CA PRO A 110 7.66 -19.11 6.37
C PRO A 110 9.19 -18.94 6.31
N THR A 111 9.88 -19.63 5.41
CA THR A 111 11.35 -19.67 5.40
C THR A 111 11.90 -19.69 3.99
N ILE A 112 12.78 -18.74 3.71
CA ILE A 112 13.59 -18.67 2.50
C ILE A 112 14.83 -19.53 2.72
N SER A 113 14.96 -20.61 1.95
CA SER A 113 16.13 -21.48 1.99
C SER A 113 17.35 -20.77 1.39
N PRO A 114 18.57 -20.89 1.98
CA PRO A 114 19.80 -20.38 1.38
C PRO A 114 20.06 -20.88 -0.04
N LYS A 115 19.54 -22.07 -0.40
CA LYS A 115 19.70 -22.67 -1.75
C LYS A 115 18.84 -21.97 -2.81
N ASP A 116 17.72 -21.40 -2.38
CA ASP A 116 16.76 -20.73 -3.27
C ASP A 116 16.95 -19.20 -3.27
N TRP A 117 17.98 -18.72 -2.55
CA TRP A 117 18.23 -17.30 -2.31
C TRP A 117 18.34 -16.47 -3.59
N ALA A 118 19.00 -16.98 -4.62
CA ALA A 118 19.11 -16.28 -5.90
C ALA A 118 17.73 -16.13 -6.59
N ALA A 119 16.89 -17.16 -6.52
CA ALA A 119 15.54 -17.12 -7.09
C ALA A 119 14.62 -16.19 -6.27
N PHE A 120 14.78 -16.18 -4.94
CA PHE A 120 14.11 -15.22 -4.08
C PHE A 120 14.50 -13.79 -4.48
N GLY A 121 15.80 -13.51 -4.65
CA GLY A 121 16.26 -12.15 -4.95
C GLY A 121 15.65 -11.58 -6.23
N VAL A 122 15.62 -12.37 -7.32
CA VAL A 122 15.00 -11.94 -8.59
C VAL A 122 13.51 -11.65 -8.43
N GLN A 123 12.78 -12.51 -7.72
CA GLN A 123 11.34 -12.33 -7.53
C GLN A 123 11.03 -11.20 -6.54
N ALA A 124 11.84 -11.04 -5.50
CA ALA A 124 11.71 -9.98 -4.52
C ALA A 124 11.89 -8.62 -5.16
N GLU A 125 12.90 -8.44 -6.03
CA GLU A 125 13.07 -7.18 -6.76
C GLU A 125 11.83 -6.83 -7.58
N SER A 126 11.29 -7.78 -8.36
CA SER A 126 10.11 -7.51 -9.20
C SER A 126 8.84 -7.28 -8.39
N MET A 127 8.56 -8.13 -7.39
CA MET A 127 7.31 -8.07 -6.63
C MET A 127 7.28 -6.86 -5.69
N LEU A 128 8.38 -6.58 -4.99
CA LEU A 128 8.44 -5.51 -3.99
C LEU A 128 8.52 -4.13 -4.63
N ASP A 129 9.10 -4.01 -5.83
CA ASP A 129 9.06 -2.78 -6.63
C ASP A 129 7.62 -2.44 -7.05
N ARG A 130 6.87 -3.43 -7.56
CA ARG A 130 5.46 -3.26 -7.91
C ARG A 130 4.58 -2.90 -6.71
N LEU A 131 4.78 -3.58 -5.58
CA LEU A 131 4.07 -3.27 -4.34
C LEU A 131 4.39 -1.84 -3.88
N SER A 132 5.67 -1.44 -3.86
CA SER A 132 6.07 -0.08 -3.48
C SER A 132 5.48 0.98 -4.40
N HIS A 133 5.46 0.72 -5.70
CA HIS A 133 4.88 1.62 -6.68
C HIS A 133 3.37 1.77 -6.47
N GLN A 134 2.65 0.67 -6.24
CA GLN A 134 1.21 0.70 -5.99
C GLN A 134 0.88 1.51 -4.73
N VAL A 135 1.58 1.24 -3.64
CA VAL A 135 1.36 1.92 -2.35
C VAL A 135 1.61 3.42 -2.50
N LYS A 136 2.64 3.82 -3.27
CA LYS A 136 2.92 5.23 -3.57
C LYS A 136 1.84 5.89 -4.43
N LEU A 137 1.33 5.19 -5.44
CA LEU A 137 0.22 5.69 -6.26
C LEU A 137 -1.04 5.89 -5.42
N GLU A 138 -1.36 4.93 -4.55
CA GLU A 138 -2.47 5.04 -3.60
C GLU A 138 -2.24 6.23 -2.66
N THR A 139 -1.05 6.37 -2.08
CA THR A 139 -0.69 7.54 -1.26
C THR A 139 -0.95 8.87 -1.98
N GLU A 140 -0.51 9.02 -3.23
CA GLU A 140 -0.70 10.25 -4.01
C GLU A 140 -2.19 10.55 -4.25
N LEU A 141 -2.99 9.53 -4.63
CA LEU A 141 -4.44 9.66 -4.81
C LEU A 141 -5.16 10.02 -3.51
N LEU A 142 -4.77 9.38 -2.42
CA LEU A 142 -5.33 9.60 -1.09
C LEU A 142 -4.99 10.99 -0.53
N TYR A 143 -3.76 11.49 -0.74
CA TYR A 143 -3.38 12.84 -0.34
C TYR A 143 -4.15 13.90 -1.11
N ASP A 144 -4.30 13.76 -2.42
CA ASP A 144 -5.09 14.67 -3.24
C ASP A 144 -6.55 14.73 -2.78
N HIS A 145 -7.12 13.58 -2.39
CA HIS A 145 -8.46 13.49 -1.83
C HIS A 145 -8.54 14.14 -0.43
N ALA A 146 -7.64 13.75 0.48
CA ALA A 146 -7.58 14.27 1.84
C ALA A 146 -7.38 15.80 1.91
N LEU A 147 -6.67 16.38 0.94
CA LEU A 147 -6.52 17.83 0.79
C LEU A 147 -7.81 18.51 0.33
N ARG A 148 -8.54 17.92 -0.63
CA ARG A 148 -9.83 18.45 -1.11
C ARG A 148 -10.91 18.42 -0.02
N ASP A 149 -10.92 17.38 0.80
CA ASP A 149 -11.87 17.19 1.90
C ASP A 149 -11.47 17.92 3.20
N GLY A 150 -10.29 18.56 3.23
CA GLY A 150 -9.79 19.28 4.41
C GLY A 150 -9.40 18.37 5.57
N VAL A 151 -9.19 17.08 5.30
CA VAL A 151 -8.62 16.09 6.24
C VAL A 151 -7.16 16.44 6.52
N VAL A 152 -6.42 16.84 5.48
CA VAL A 152 -5.01 17.27 5.53
C VAL A 152 -4.91 18.73 5.08
N ARG A 153 -4.03 19.53 5.70
CA ARG A 153 -3.79 20.93 5.30
C ARG A 153 -2.62 21.05 4.33
N PRO A 154 -2.62 22.05 3.41
CA PRO A 154 -1.46 22.31 2.55
C PRO A 154 -0.25 22.68 3.43
N GLY A 155 0.87 21.96 3.28
CA GLY A 155 2.10 22.21 4.03
C GLY A 155 2.57 21.08 4.96
N GLY A 156 2.02 19.88 4.84
CA GLY A 156 2.68 18.64 5.27
C GLY A 156 3.05 18.58 6.75
N LEU A 157 2.04 18.63 7.63
CA LEU A 157 2.12 18.08 8.96
C LEU A 157 0.71 17.62 9.35
N VAL A 158 0.56 16.31 9.54
CA VAL A 158 -0.61 15.73 10.21
C VAL A 158 -0.68 16.36 11.61
N LEU A 159 -1.79 17.01 11.94
CA LEU A 159 -2.00 17.54 13.28
C LEU A 159 -2.35 16.38 14.22
N HIS A 160 -1.47 16.13 15.20
CA HIS A 160 -1.74 15.31 16.38
C HIS A 160 -2.86 15.88 17.25
#